data_AF-A0A920NAC0-F1
#
_entry.id   AF-A0A920NAC0-F1
#
_cell.length_a   1.000
_cell.length_b   1.000
_cell.length_c   1.000
_cell.angle_alpha   90.00
_cell.angle_beta   90.00
_cell.angle_gamma   90.00
#
_symmetry.space_group_name_H-M   'P 1'
#
loop_
_entity.id
_entity.type
_entity.pdbx_description
1 polymer ?
#
loop_
_entity_poly.entity_id
_entity_poly.type
_entity_poly.pdbx_seq_one_letter_code
_entity_poly.pdbx_strand_id
1 'polypeptide(L)'
;MQLFFDVDYTLIAYNGSLRPLVHKVFEDLKSDGHNIYIWSGMGLRNKEIEENNLTEFVSGIYHNPIDKFEDGLIQYGIPVRPEYVVDDHREVVDHFGGFVIRAYFWENARDKEMTPVYEDIKALFDPLIFQKMVWGPRILLVLLVWGRSSLPMAIFRQGRNPAPPFSQPFPVWTTYRFIPGIYAPLYAWGPVF
;
A
#
# COMPACT_ATOMS: atom_id res chain seq x y z
N MET A 1 -1.81 -5.30 4.21
CA MET A 1 -0.47 -4.75 4.47
C MET A 1 -0.08 -4.96 5.93
N GLN A 2 1.21 -4.93 6.23
CA GLN A 2 1.81 -4.94 7.57
C GLN A 2 1.96 -3.49 8.05
N LEU A 3 0.91 -2.99 8.71
CA LEU A 3 0.82 -1.61 9.18
C LEU A 3 1.43 -1.48 10.57
N PHE A 4 2.28 -0.50 10.80
CA PHE A 4 2.85 -0.22 12.11
C PHE A 4 2.38 1.15 12.60
N PHE A 5 1.81 1.18 13.81
CA PHE A 5 1.41 2.41 14.47
C PHE A 5 2.27 2.62 15.71
N ASP A 6 2.85 3.82 15.82
CA ASP A 6 3.32 4.31 17.10
C ASP A 6 2.16 4.52 18.08
N VAL A 7 2.47 4.55 19.38
CA VAL A 7 1.49 4.71 20.45
C VAL A 7 1.52 6.12 21.00
N ASP A 8 2.68 6.58 21.44
CA ASP A 8 2.82 7.76 22.30
C ASP A 8 2.68 9.03 21.47
N TYR A 9 1.61 9.79 21.68
CA TYR A 9 1.22 10.95 20.87
C TYR A 9 0.79 10.60 19.44
N THR A 10 0.84 9.34 19.03
CA THR A 10 0.22 8.87 17.80
C THR A 10 -1.21 8.39 18.05
N LEU A 11 -1.39 7.38 18.92
CA LEU A 11 -2.69 6.80 19.28
C LEU A 11 -3.22 7.30 20.61
N ILE A 12 -2.35 7.61 21.58
CA ILE A 12 -2.75 8.06 22.91
C ILE A 12 -2.12 9.40 23.26
N ALA A 13 -2.85 10.22 24.03
CA ALA A 13 -2.31 11.46 24.56
C ALA A 13 -1.46 11.23 25.81
N TYR A 14 -0.82 12.30 26.31
CA TYR A 14 -0.01 12.24 27.54
C TYR A 14 -0.76 11.64 28.74
N ASN A 15 -2.08 11.87 28.84
CA ASN A 15 -2.92 11.35 29.92
C ASN A 15 -3.44 9.92 29.67
N GLY A 16 -3.00 9.26 28.59
CA GLY A 16 -3.46 7.94 28.18
C GLY A 16 -4.80 7.93 27.44
N SER A 17 -5.42 9.08 27.19
CA SER A 17 -6.66 9.15 26.43
C SER A 17 -6.45 8.72 24.98
N LEU A 18 -7.35 7.88 24.47
CA LEU A 18 -7.31 7.43 23.09
C LEU A 18 -7.64 8.57 22.12
N ARG A 19 -6.89 8.65 21.03
CA ARG A 19 -7.17 9.55 19.92
C ARG A 19 -8.52 9.20 19.28
N PRO A 20 -9.35 10.20 18.95
CA PRO A 20 -10.61 9.95 18.25
C PRO A 20 -10.42 9.11 16.98
N LEU A 21 -11.42 8.27 16.72
CA LEU A 21 -11.54 7.41 15.54
C LEU A 21 -10.56 6.22 15.46
N VAL A 22 -9.63 6.04 16.41
CA VAL A 22 -8.71 4.89 16.39
C VAL A 22 -9.46 3.56 16.28
N HIS A 23 -10.47 3.33 17.12
CA HIS A 23 -11.28 2.10 17.03
C HIS A 23 -11.91 1.89 15.66
N LYS A 24 -12.55 2.93 15.12
CA LYS A 24 -13.23 2.85 13.83
C LYS A 24 -12.25 2.52 12.71
N VAL A 25 -11.10 3.19 12.70
CA VAL A 25 -10.05 2.99 11.69
C VAL A 25 -9.42 1.61 11.84
N PHE A 26 -9.14 1.15 13.05
CA PHE A 26 -8.58 -0.19 13.26
C PHE A 26 -9.56 -1.28 12.82
N GLU A 27 -10.84 -1.13 13.13
CA GLU A 27 -11.90 -2.02 12.64
C GLU A 27 -11.94 -2.05 11.11
N ASP A 28 -11.95 -0.88 10.46
CA ASP A 28 -12.01 -0.79 8.99
C ASP A 28 -10.75 -1.39 8.35
N LEU A 29 -9.56 -1.08 8.86
CA LEU A 29 -8.30 -1.65 8.38
C LEU A 29 -8.25 -3.18 8.55
N LYS A 30 -8.81 -3.71 9.64
CA LYS A 30 -8.93 -5.17 9.81
C LYS A 30 -9.92 -5.78 8.83
N SER A 31 -11.06 -5.14 8.62
CA SER A 31 -12.04 -5.56 7.62
C SER A 31 -11.47 -5.53 6.19
N ASP A 32 -10.60 -4.57 5.92
CA ASP A 32 -9.90 -4.42 4.63
C ASP A 32 -8.74 -5.44 4.48
N GLY A 33 -8.48 -6.29 5.49
CA GLY A 33 -7.51 -7.38 5.43
C GLY A 33 -6.07 -6.98 5.80
N HIS A 34 -5.88 -5.86 6.48
CA HIS A 34 -4.57 -5.44 6.97
C HIS A 34 -4.22 -6.11 8.31
N ASN A 35 -2.92 -6.27 8.56
CA ASN A 35 -2.38 -6.63 9.87
C ASN A 35 -1.87 -5.37 10.54
N ILE A 36 -2.29 -5.15 11.79
CA ILE A 36 -1.95 -3.95 12.55
C ILE A 36 -0.95 -4.34 13.63
N TYR A 37 0.22 -3.74 13.60
CA TYR A 37 1.25 -3.90 14.61
C TYR A 37 1.40 -2.58 15.37
N ILE A 38 1.71 -2.72 16.64
CA ILE A 38 1.97 -1.59 17.52
C ILE A 38 3.43 -1.60 17.88
N TRP A 39 4.03 -0.42 17.92
CA TRP A 39 5.35 -0.24 18.51
C TRP A 39 5.41 1.07 19.31
N SER A 40 6.40 1.19 20.19
CA SER A 40 6.67 2.44 20.91
C SER A 40 8.13 2.54 21.27
N GLY A 41 8.69 3.75 21.16
CA GLY A 41 10.05 4.06 21.61
C GLY A 41 10.19 4.09 23.14
N MET A 42 9.09 4.04 23.87
CA MET A 42 9.04 4.09 25.34
C MET A 42 8.94 2.71 26.00
N GLY A 43 8.91 1.63 25.21
CA GLY A 43 8.78 0.26 25.70
C GLY A 43 7.54 -0.45 25.16
N LEU A 44 7.26 -1.64 25.69
CA LEU A 44 6.08 -2.39 25.29
C LEU A 44 4.81 -1.80 25.93
N ARG A 45 3.84 -1.45 25.10
CA ARG A 45 2.60 -0.77 25.51
C ARG A 45 1.42 -1.73 25.73
N ASN A 46 1.69 -2.93 26.25
CA ASN A 46 0.66 -3.97 26.44
C ASN A 46 -0.53 -3.46 27.25
N LYS A 47 -0.24 -2.75 28.35
CA LYS A 47 -1.25 -2.25 29.27
C LYS A 47 -2.14 -1.20 28.61
N GLU A 48 -1.55 -0.25 27.89
CA GLU A 48 -2.28 0.83 27.22
C GLU A 48 -3.15 0.30 26.08
N ILE A 49 -2.67 -0.71 25.34
CA ILE A 49 -3.45 -1.40 24.31
C ILE A 49 -4.62 -2.17 24.92
N GLU A 50 -4.41 -2.82 26.07
CA GLU A 50 -5.48 -3.53 26.78
C GLU A 50 -6.53 -2.57 27.37
N GLU A 51 -6.10 -1.53 28.09
CA GLU A 51 -6.98 -0.55 28.74
C GLU A 51 -7.82 0.25 27.73
N ASN A 52 -7.30 0.45 26.52
CA ASN A 52 -8.03 1.09 25.42
C ASN A 52 -8.78 0.09 24.53
N ASN A 53 -8.90 -1.18 24.91
CA ASN A 53 -9.62 -2.22 24.17
C ASN A 53 -9.15 -2.38 22.71
N LEU A 54 -7.84 -2.29 22.47
CA LEU A 54 -7.26 -2.43 21.13
C LEU A 54 -6.71 -3.84 20.84
N THR A 55 -6.64 -4.70 21.86
CA THR A 55 -6.02 -6.03 21.80
C THR A 55 -6.55 -6.90 20.66
N GLU A 56 -7.83 -6.84 20.33
CA GLU A 56 -8.44 -7.66 19.28
C GLU A 56 -8.03 -7.25 17.85
N PHE A 57 -7.60 -5.99 17.67
CA PHE A 57 -7.19 -5.48 16.36
C PHE A 57 -5.71 -5.76 16.09
N VAL A 58 -4.88 -5.89 17.12
CA VAL A 58 -3.42 -5.89 16.99
C VAL A 58 -2.86 -7.30 16.78
N SER A 59 -1.91 -7.40 15.85
CA SER A 59 -1.19 -8.63 15.48
C SER A 59 0.12 -8.79 16.24
N GLY A 60 0.62 -7.75 16.90
CA GLY A 60 1.82 -7.79 17.74
C GLY A 60 2.16 -6.41 18.33
N ILE A 61 2.89 -6.42 19.45
CA ILE A 61 3.32 -5.22 20.19
C ILE A 61 4.84 -5.31 20.37
N TYR A 62 5.57 -4.30 19.92
CA TYR A 62 7.03 -4.29 19.86
C TYR A 62 7.64 -3.00 20.39
N HIS A 63 8.96 -2.99 20.53
CA HIS A 63 9.71 -1.76 20.73
C HIS A 63 9.98 -1.10 19.37
N ASN A 64 9.76 0.22 19.27
CA ASN A 64 10.03 0.96 18.04
C ASN A 64 11.55 1.16 17.92
N PRO A 65 12.19 0.76 16.80
CA PRO A 65 13.58 1.10 16.55
C PRO A 65 13.70 2.60 16.24
N ILE A 66 13.93 3.41 17.27
CA ILE A 66 14.09 4.88 17.14
C ILE A 66 15.41 5.30 16.47
N ASP A 67 16.36 4.37 16.38
CA ASP A 67 17.60 4.50 15.62
C ASP A 67 17.98 3.15 14.98
N LYS A 68 18.90 3.18 14.01
CA LYS A 68 19.39 1.99 13.28
C LYS A 68 18.25 1.07 12.83
N PHE A 69 17.24 1.66 12.19
CA PHE A 69 15.93 1.09 11.89
C PHE A 69 15.93 -0.41 11.50
N GLU A 70 16.72 -0.78 10.48
CA GLU A 70 16.75 -2.17 9.98
C GLU A 70 17.39 -3.15 10.98
N ASP A 71 18.48 -2.77 11.65
CA ASP A 71 19.11 -3.60 12.71
C ASP A 71 18.17 -3.72 13.92
N GLY A 72 17.46 -2.64 14.22
CA GLY A 72 16.47 -2.57 15.29
C GLY A 72 15.31 -3.56 15.10
N LEU A 73 14.83 -3.78 13.86
CA LEU A 73 13.82 -4.80 13.57
C LEU A 73 14.26 -6.19 14.07
N ILE A 74 15.52 -6.55 13.83
CA ILE A 74 16.11 -7.81 14.28
C ILE A 74 16.27 -7.82 15.80
N GLN A 75 16.87 -6.75 16.35
CA GLN A 75 17.15 -6.62 17.77
C GLN A 75 15.88 -6.75 18.62
N TYR A 76 14.78 -6.15 18.18
CA TYR A 76 13.50 -6.15 18.90
C TYR A 76 12.57 -7.30 18.50
N GLY A 77 13.05 -8.24 17.67
CA GLY A 77 12.30 -9.44 17.29
C GLY A 77 11.03 -9.14 16.49
N ILE A 78 11.04 -8.07 15.69
CA ILE A 78 9.92 -7.70 14.84
C ILE A 78 9.89 -8.69 13.65
N PRO A 79 8.83 -9.51 13.50
CA PRO A 79 8.85 -10.66 12.60
C PRO A 79 8.71 -10.28 11.12
N VAL A 80 8.30 -9.05 10.84
CA VAL A 80 8.01 -8.54 9.50
C VAL A 80 8.55 -7.13 9.37
N ARG A 81 9.07 -6.78 8.19
CA ARG A 81 9.42 -5.40 7.88
C ARG A 81 8.13 -4.59 7.70
N PRO A 82 8.00 -3.38 8.28
CA PRO A 82 6.86 -2.50 8.02
C PRO A 82 6.68 -2.22 6.52
N GLU A 83 5.44 -2.31 6.05
CA GLU A 83 5.05 -1.86 4.70
C GLU A 83 4.53 -0.42 4.71
N TYR A 84 4.03 0.03 5.87
CA TYR A 84 3.51 1.37 6.06
C TYR A 84 3.54 1.71 7.56
N VAL A 85 4.08 2.87 7.90
CA VAL A 85 4.22 3.37 9.27
C VAL A 85 3.34 4.60 9.50
N VAL A 86 2.63 4.65 10.62
CA VAL A 86 1.96 5.85 11.12
C VAL A 86 2.64 6.24 12.42
N ASP A 87 3.29 7.39 12.42
CA ASP A 87 4.10 7.87 13.54
C ASP A 87 4.13 9.41 13.51
N ASP A 88 4.24 10.03 14.69
CA ASP A 88 4.39 11.48 14.81
C ASP A 88 5.85 11.93 14.60
N HIS A 89 6.80 10.99 14.59
CA HIS A 89 8.21 11.21 14.27
C HIS A 89 8.46 10.97 12.79
N ARG A 90 9.08 11.95 12.14
CA ARG A 90 9.28 11.92 10.69
C ARG A 90 10.34 10.90 10.27
N GLU A 91 11.39 10.74 11.07
CA GLU A 91 12.57 9.95 10.73
C GLU A 91 12.25 8.48 10.45
N VAL A 92 11.37 7.89 11.26
CA VAL A 92 10.93 6.49 11.10
C VAL A 92 10.00 6.34 9.90
N VAL A 93 9.12 7.32 9.66
CA VAL A 93 8.23 7.33 8.48
C VAL A 93 9.04 7.52 7.20
N ASP A 94 10.02 8.42 7.18
CA ASP A 94 10.89 8.65 6.02
C ASP A 94 11.72 7.40 5.68
N HIS A 95 12.08 6.58 6.68
CA HIS A 95 12.84 5.34 6.46
C HIS A 95 11.97 4.18 5.95
N PHE A 96 10.82 3.93 6.58
CA PHE A 96 9.97 2.78 6.23
C PHE A 96 8.91 3.09 5.17
N GLY A 97 8.55 4.36 5.00
CA GLY A 97 7.39 4.83 4.25
C GLY A 97 6.12 4.86 5.10
N GLY A 98 5.25 5.85 4.87
CA GLY A 98 3.95 5.93 5.52
C GLY A 98 3.42 7.35 5.73
N PHE A 99 2.74 7.56 6.85
CA PHE A 99 2.06 8.82 7.21
C PHE A 99 2.69 9.45 8.45
N VAL A 100 3.22 10.67 8.31
CA VAL A 100 3.60 11.49 9.46
C VAL A 100 2.34 12.14 10.02
N ILE A 101 1.80 11.58 11.10
CA ILE A 101 0.60 12.10 11.75
C ILE A 101 0.96 13.25 12.69
N ARG A 102 0.07 14.23 12.88
CA ARG A 102 0.32 15.25 13.90
C ARG A 102 0.24 14.65 15.29
N ALA A 103 1.21 14.98 16.14
CA ALA A 103 1.23 14.56 17.53
C ALA A 103 -0.07 14.96 18.29
N TYR A 104 -0.62 14.01 19.02
CA TYR A 104 -1.81 14.09 19.86
C TYR A 104 -1.40 14.28 21.32
N PHE A 105 -0.74 15.39 21.64
CA PHE A 105 -0.23 15.62 23.00
C PHE A 105 -1.33 15.70 24.07
N TRP A 106 -2.47 16.32 23.73
CA TRP A 106 -3.58 16.56 24.63
C TRP A 106 -4.87 15.99 24.08
N GLU A 107 -5.72 15.53 24.98
CA GLU A 107 -7.05 15.05 24.62
C GLU A 107 -7.82 16.13 23.84
N ASN A 108 -8.34 15.76 22.68
CA ASN A 108 -9.12 16.65 21.84
C ASN A 108 -10.17 15.85 21.07
N ALA A 109 -11.42 15.90 21.55
CA ALA A 109 -12.55 15.23 20.90
C ALA A 109 -12.86 15.72 19.47
N ARG A 110 -12.27 16.84 19.02
CA ARG A 110 -12.39 17.36 17.65
C ARG A 110 -11.22 16.96 16.75
N ASP A 111 -10.23 16.23 17.27
CA ASP A 111 -9.17 15.66 16.45
C ASP A 111 -9.78 14.73 15.40
N LYS A 112 -9.28 14.83 14.17
CA LYS A 112 -9.74 14.04 13.02
C LYS A 112 -8.56 13.41 12.26
N GLU A 113 -7.35 13.41 12.82
CA GLU A 113 -6.13 13.05 12.10
C GLU A 113 -6.09 11.58 11.68
N MET A 114 -6.85 10.71 12.34
CA MET A 114 -7.02 9.32 11.90
C MET A 114 -7.81 9.20 10.59
N THR A 115 -8.58 10.22 10.19
CA THR A 115 -9.32 10.23 8.92
C THR A 115 -8.38 10.23 7.71
N PRO A 116 -7.47 11.22 7.53
CA PRO A 116 -6.53 11.19 6.41
C PRO A 116 -5.58 10.01 6.45
N VAL A 117 -5.25 9.46 7.62
CA VAL A 117 -4.47 8.21 7.73
C VAL A 117 -5.19 7.05 7.04
N TYR A 118 -6.46 6.82 7.37
CA TYR A 118 -7.24 5.76 6.74
C TYR A 118 -7.41 6.00 5.22
N GLU A 119 -7.67 7.24 4.82
CA GLU A 119 -7.84 7.60 3.41
C GLU A 119 -6.55 7.35 2.60
N ASP A 120 -5.38 7.66 3.15
CA ASP A 120 -4.09 7.43 2.49
C ASP A 120 -3.80 5.93 2.33
N ILE A 121 -3.97 5.15 3.40
CA ILE A 121 -3.83 3.68 3.37
C ILE A 121 -4.78 3.06 2.34
N LYS A 122 -6.02 3.53 2.28
CA LYS A 122 -7.02 3.05 1.33
C LYS A 122 -6.66 3.38 -0.12
N ALA A 123 -6.12 4.57 -0.37
CA ALA A 123 -5.70 4.98 -1.71
C ALA A 123 -4.57 4.10 -2.28
N LEU A 124 -3.74 3.51 -1.41
CA LEU A 124 -2.71 2.54 -1.79
C LEU A 124 -3.27 1.16 -2.15
N PHE A 125 -4.42 0.78 -1.58
CA PHE A 125 -4.97 -0.56 -1.71
C PHE A 125 -6.09 -0.67 -2.76
N ASP A 126 -6.78 0.43 -3.10
CA ASP A 126 -7.80 0.45 -4.14
C ASP A 126 -7.22 0.84 -5.51
N PRO A 127 -7.09 -0.10 -6.48
CA PRO A 127 -6.56 0.19 -7.81
C PRO A 127 -7.41 1.21 -8.60
N LEU A 128 -8.70 1.38 -8.27
CA LEU A 128 -9.57 2.38 -8.90
C LEU A 128 -9.35 3.79 -8.34
N ILE A 129 -8.91 3.94 -7.09
CA ILE A 129 -8.57 5.24 -6.49
C ILE A 129 -7.21 5.70 -6.98
N PHE A 130 -6.21 4.82 -7.02
CA PHE A 130 -4.90 5.14 -7.58
C PHE A 130 -5.01 5.66 -9.03
N GLN A 131 -5.89 5.06 -9.83
CA GLN A 131 -6.15 5.50 -11.20
C GLN A 131 -6.81 6.89 -11.26
N LYS A 132 -7.67 7.27 -10.30
CA LYS A 132 -8.26 8.62 -10.22
C LYS A 132 -7.31 9.68 -9.64
N MET A 133 -6.39 9.29 -8.76
CA MET A 133 -5.40 10.20 -8.15
C MET A 133 -4.27 10.55 -9.13
N VAL A 134 -3.76 9.54 -9.86
CA VAL A 134 -2.71 9.76 -10.89
C VAL A 134 -3.29 10.43 -12.15
N TRP A 135 -4.56 10.20 -12.45
CA TRP A 135 -5.24 10.75 -13.62
C TRP A 135 -6.48 11.55 -13.18
N GLY A 136 -6.27 12.80 -12.77
CA GLY A 136 -7.35 13.75 -12.44
C GLY A 136 -8.38 13.92 -13.57
N PRO A 137 -9.42 14.78 -13.41
CA PRO A 137 -10.67 14.74 -14.18
C PRO A 137 -10.57 15.12 -15.67
N ARG A 138 -9.37 15.17 -16.26
CA ARG A 138 -9.14 15.29 -17.68
C ARG A 138 -8.59 13.96 -18.19
N ILE A 139 -9.51 13.16 -18.74
CA ILE A 139 -9.38 11.97 -19.62
C ILE A 139 -10.27 10.86 -19.07
N LEU A 140 -11.58 11.09 -19.15
CA LEU A 140 -12.56 10.01 -19.22
C LEU A 140 -13.03 9.91 -20.68
N LEU A 141 -12.11 9.58 -21.58
CA LEU A 141 -12.45 9.26 -22.97
C LEU A 141 -11.30 8.40 -23.52
N VAL A 142 -11.49 7.08 -23.54
CA VAL A 142 -11.03 6.09 -24.54
C VAL A 142 -11.16 4.71 -23.88
N LEU A 143 -12.37 4.18 -23.74
CA LEU A 143 -12.60 2.72 -23.60
C LEU A 143 -14.00 2.31 -24.11
N LEU A 144 -14.57 3.06 -25.07
CA LEU A 144 -15.91 2.75 -25.62
C LEU A 144 -16.00 2.81 -27.15
N VAL A 145 -14.88 2.65 -27.85
CA VAL A 145 -14.89 2.47 -29.32
C VAL A 145 -13.92 1.36 -29.69
N TRP A 146 -14.32 0.11 -29.49
CA TRP A 146 -13.89 -1.01 -30.35
C TRP A 146 -14.96 -2.10 -30.28
N GLY A 147 -16.11 -1.77 -30.84
CA GLY A 147 -17.28 -2.62 -30.89
C GLY A 147 -18.19 -2.18 -32.02
N ARG A 148 -17.72 -2.34 -33.27
CA ARG A 148 -18.50 -2.47 -34.52
C ARG A 148 -17.60 -2.31 -35.73
N SER A 149 -17.28 -3.43 -36.38
CA SER A 149 -17.11 -3.44 -37.83
C SER A 149 -17.39 -4.84 -38.35
N SER A 150 -18.53 -4.92 -39.02
CA SER A 150 -19.17 -6.06 -39.66
C SER A 150 -18.70 -6.22 -41.12
N LEU A 151 -18.29 -7.45 -41.47
CA LEU A 151 -18.41 -8.14 -42.78
C LEU A 151 -17.55 -7.64 -43.98
N PRO A 152 -17.32 -8.46 -45.06
CA PRO A 152 -18.03 -9.69 -45.44
C PRO A 152 -17.22 -10.93 -45.87
N MET A 153 -17.97 -12.04 -45.90
CA MET A 153 -17.76 -13.28 -46.65
C MET A 153 -17.20 -13.08 -48.07
N ALA A 154 -16.21 -13.91 -48.44
CA ALA A 154 -15.95 -14.28 -49.82
C ALA A 154 -15.86 -15.81 -49.93
N ILE A 155 -16.78 -16.36 -50.72
CA ILE A 155 -16.86 -17.76 -51.14
C ILE A 155 -15.96 -17.93 -52.37
N PHE A 156 -15.02 -18.88 -52.36
CA PHE A 156 -14.51 -19.49 -53.59
C PHE A 156 -14.24 -20.99 -53.37
N ARG A 157 -14.71 -21.81 -54.31
CA ARG A 157 -14.74 -23.27 -54.27
C ARG A 157 -13.61 -23.88 -55.12
N GLN A 158 -13.09 -25.01 -54.62
CA GLN A 158 -12.51 -26.19 -55.31
C GLN A 158 -11.14 -26.13 -56.02
N GLY A 159 -10.19 -26.89 -55.45
CA GLY A 159 -9.06 -27.54 -56.12
C GLY A 159 -8.51 -28.66 -55.20
N ARG A 160 -8.30 -29.88 -55.72
CA ARG A 160 -8.13 -31.14 -54.97
C ARG A 160 -6.67 -31.48 -54.59
N ASN A 161 -6.54 -32.19 -53.46
CA ASN A 161 -5.54 -33.23 -53.07
C ASN A 161 -4.07 -32.83 -52.78
N PRO A 162 -3.30 -33.67 -52.04
CA PRO A 162 -3.53 -34.21 -50.69
C PRO A 162 -2.30 -34.02 -49.75
N ALA A 163 -2.45 -34.37 -48.48
CA ALA A 163 -1.43 -34.26 -47.42
C ALA A 163 -0.22 -35.22 -47.56
N PRO A 164 0.87 -34.95 -46.81
CA PRO A 164 1.58 -36.02 -46.08
C PRO A 164 1.79 -35.69 -44.57
N PRO A 165 2.24 -36.68 -43.75
CA PRO A 165 1.90 -36.79 -42.33
C PRO A 165 3.06 -36.51 -41.35
N PHE A 166 2.73 -36.49 -40.04
CA PHE A 166 3.59 -36.43 -38.84
C PHE A 166 4.26 -35.05 -38.59
N SER A 167 4.36 -34.49 -37.39
CA SER A 167 4.30 -34.96 -36.00
C SER A 167 4.03 -33.76 -35.06
N GLN A 168 3.35 -33.96 -33.93
CA GLN A 168 3.35 -33.00 -32.81
C GLN A 168 4.59 -33.20 -31.93
N PRO A 169 4.99 -32.22 -31.10
CA PRO A 169 4.35 -32.01 -29.78
C PRO A 169 4.10 -30.53 -29.39
N PHE A 170 3.06 -30.29 -28.59
CA PHE A 170 2.83 -29.07 -27.78
C PHE A 170 3.72 -29.06 -26.51
N PRO A 171 3.67 -28.05 -25.62
CA PRO A 171 3.89 -26.61 -25.78
C PRO A 171 5.00 -26.10 -24.82
N VAL A 172 5.69 -24.99 -25.15
CA VAL A 172 6.55 -24.29 -24.17
C VAL A 172 5.90 -22.96 -23.81
N TRP A 173 5.37 -22.88 -22.60
CA TRP A 173 4.97 -21.64 -21.96
C TRP A 173 6.23 -20.81 -21.67
N THR A 174 6.42 -19.71 -22.39
CA THR A 174 7.45 -18.73 -22.02
C THR A 174 6.81 -17.70 -21.10
N THR A 175 7.22 -17.72 -19.84
CA THR A 175 6.86 -16.72 -18.84
C THR A 175 7.57 -15.40 -19.17
N TYR A 176 6.83 -14.30 -19.23
CA TYR A 176 7.42 -12.96 -19.29
C TYR A 176 8.02 -12.64 -17.91
N ARG A 177 9.36 -12.64 -17.82
CA ARG A 177 10.09 -11.98 -16.73
C ARG A 177 10.07 -10.47 -17.01
N PHE A 178 9.32 -9.72 -16.22
CA PHE A 178 9.43 -8.27 -16.18
C PHE A 178 10.61 -7.89 -15.28
N ILE A 179 11.62 -7.23 -15.83
CA ILE A 179 12.72 -6.62 -15.09
C ILE A 179 12.46 -5.10 -15.13
N PRO A 180 12.07 -4.44 -14.03
CA PRO A 180 11.95 -2.99 -14.04
C PRO A 180 13.34 -2.37 -13.85
N GLY A 181 13.82 -1.70 -14.90
CA GLY A 181 15.05 -0.93 -14.88
C GLY A 181 14.80 0.50 -15.38
N ILE A 182 15.19 1.45 -14.53
CA ILE A 182 15.75 2.76 -14.89
C ILE A 182 14.78 3.76 -15.55
N TYR A 183 14.16 4.61 -14.74
CA TYR A 183 13.80 5.97 -15.16
C TYR A 183 14.84 6.94 -14.61
N ALA A 184 15.77 7.35 -15.46
CA ALA A 184 16.54 8.58 -15.27
C ALA A 184 16.03 9.59 -16.33
N PRO A 185 15.71 10.84 -15.96
CA PRO A 185 15.34 11.86 -16.94
C PRO A 185 16.60 12.32 -17.68
N LEU A 186 16.66 12.03 -18.99
CA LEU A 186 17.61 12.69 -19.90
C LEU A 186 17.17 14.15 -20.10
N TYR A 187 17.93 15.07 -19.51
CA TYR A 187 17.94 16.46 -19.96
C TYR A 187 18.68 16.51 -21.30
N ALA A 188 17.92 16.72 -22.38
CA ALA A 188 18.46 17.07 -23.68
C ALA A 188 18.76 18.57 -23.72
N TRP A 189 20.04 18.93 -23.79
CA TRP A 189 20.48 20.21 -24.34
C TRP A 189 21.11 19.92 -25.71
N GLY A 190 20.52 20.50 -26.75
CA GLY A 190 20.99 20.39 -28.14
C GLY A 190 22.24 21.24 -28.42
N PRO A 191 22.85 21.08 -29.60
CA PRO A 191 24.04 21.83 -29.97
C PRO A 191 23.66 23.18 -30.59
N VAL A 192 24.39 24.24 -30.21
CA VAL A 192 24.49 25.47 -31.00
C VAL A 192 25.98 25.83 -31.06
N PHE A 193 26.40 26.09 -32.30
CA PHE A 193 27.74 26.34 -32.86
C PHE A 193 28.75 27.08 -31.98
#